data_AF-A0A972FN88-F1
#
_entry.id   AF-A0A972FN88-F1
#
_cell.length_a   1.000
_cell.length_b   1.000
_cell.length_c   1.000
_cell.angle_alpha   90.00
_cell.angle_beta   90.00
_cell.angle_gamma   90.00
#
_symmetry.space_group_name_H-M   'P 1'
#
loop_
_entity.id
_entity.type
_entity.pdbx_description
1 polymer ?
#
loop_
_entity_poly.entity_id
_entity_poly.type
_entity_poly.pdbx_seq_one_letter_code
_entity_poly.pdbx_strand_id
1 'polypeptide(L)' 'QPYRAQTKGKVESGVKYVKRNFVPGRSFVDLEDFNQQLMRWQAEIADLRIHGTTHQRPIDRFAQEAAALVPTAGQAS' A
#
# COMPACT_ATOMS: atom_id res chain seq x y z
N GLN A 1 22.54 19.43 3.47
CA GLN A 1 23.03 18.21 2.79
C GLN A 1 21.83 17.34 2.42
N PRO A 2 21.55 17.09 1.13
CA PRO A 2 20.34 16.39 0.72
C PRO A 2 20.64 14.94 0.31
N TYR A 3 19.92 13.94 0.85
CA TYR A 3 19.55 12.71 0.12
C TYR A 3 18.54 11.87 0.93
N ARG A 4 17.24 12.10 0.71
CA ARG A 4 16.14 11.33 1.32
C ARG A 4 15.70 10.17 0.41
N ALA A 5 16.64 9.39 -0.10
CA ALA A 5 16.34 8.36 -1.11
C ALA A 5 15.70 7.09 -0.56
N GLN A 6 15.86 6.81 0.73
CA GLN A 6 15.28 5.60 1.34
C GLN A 6 13.75 5.62 1.32
N THR A 7 13.10 6.79 1.43
CA THR A 7 11.64 6.89 1.41
C THR A 7 11.08 6.77 -0.01
N LYS A 8 11.79 7.35 -1.00
CA LYS A 8 11.38 7.34 -2.41
C LYS A 8 11.26 5.91 -2.94
N GLY A 9 12.25 5.04 -2.65
CA GLY A 9 12.23 3.65 -3.10
C GLY A 9 11.06 2.81 -2.56
N LYS A 10 10.58 3.08 -1.33
CA LYS A 10 9.44 2.37 -0.73
C LYS A 10 8.12 2.78 -1.37
N VAL A 11 7.92 4.08 -1.60
CA VAL A 11 6.75 4.61 -2.31
C VAL A 11 6.71 4.08 -3.76
N GLU A 12 7.85 4.14 -4.46
CA GLU A 12 7.97 3.64 -5.83
C GLU A 12 7.69 2.13 -5.92
N SER A 13 8.15 1.35 -4.95
CA SER A 13 7.86 -0.09 -4.87
C SER A 13 6.38 -0.37 -4.65
N GLY A 14 5.69 0.41 -3.82
CA GLY A 14 4.24 0.32 -3.61
C GLY A 14 3.45 0.60 -4.89
N VAL A 15 3.78 1.70 -5.58
CA VAL A 15 3.14 2.06 -6.86
C VAL A 15 3.37 0.96 -7.91
N LYS A 16 4.59 0.42 -7.99
CA LYS A 16 4.93 -0.69 -8.91
C LYS A 16 4.12 -1.95 -8.61
N TYR A 17 3.89 -2.25 -7.33
CA TYR A 17 3.07 -3.39 -6.92
C TYR A 17 1.62 -3.24 -7.37
N VAL A 18 0.99 -2.10 -7.07
CA VAL A 18 -0.40 -1.80 -7.50
C VAL A 18 -0.53 -1.89 -9.01
N LYS A 19 0.35 -1.22 -9.77
CA LYS A 19 0.31 -1.26 -11.25
C LYS A 19 0.43 -2.66 -11.85
N ARG A 20 1.13 -3.58 -11.18
CA ARG A 20 1.35 -4.94 -11.69
C ARG A 20 0.30 -5.95 -11.24
N ASN A 21 -0.34 -5.74 -10.09
CA ASN A 21 -1.19 -6.75 -9.46
C ASN A 21 -2.67 -6.34 -9.37
N PHE A 22 -2.94 -5.03 -9.35
CA PHE A 22 -4.31 -4.52 -9.35
C PHE A 22 -4.81 -4.23 -10.76
N VAL A 23 -4.05 -3.46 -11.55
CA VAL A 23 -4.52 -2.85 -12.80
C VAL A 23 -4.74 -3.83 -13.97
N PRO A 24 -3.87 -4.84 -14.23
CA PRO A 24 -4.00 -5.66 -15.44
C PRO A 24 -5.32 -6.42 -15.52
N GLY A 25 -5.98 -6.34 -16.69
CA GLY A 25 -7.24 -7.05 -16.95
C GLY A 25 -8.49 -6.43 -16.30
N ARG A 26 -8.35 -5.32 -15.58
CA ARG A 26 -9.48 -4.56 -15.04
C ARG A 26 -9.86 -3.42 -15.98
N SER A 27 -11.15 -3.10 -15.96
CA SER A 27 -11.73 -1.90 -16.58
C SER A 27 -12.39 -1.08 -15.49
N PHE A 28 -12.42 0.24 -15.71
CA PHE A 28 -13.01 1.19 -14.77
C PHE A 28 -13.98 2.08 -15.53
N VAL A 29 -15.16 2.31 -14.94
CA VAL A 29 -16.18 3.19 -15.52
C VAL A 29 -15.81 4.65 -15.28
N ASP A 30 -15.36 4.96 -14.06
CA ASP A 30 -14.92 6.28 -13.65
C ASP A 30 -13.92 6.18 -12.49
N LEU A 31 -13.56 7.32 -11.90
CA LEU A 31 -12.63 7.38 -10.78
C LEU A 31 -13.21 6.80 -9.49
N GLU A 32 -14.53 6.87 -9.31
CA GLU A 32 -15.19 6.34 -8.12
C GLU A 32 -15.18 4.81 -8.15
N ASP A 33 -15.54 4.21 -9.28
CA ASP A 33 -15.43 2.77 -9.53
C ASP A 33 -13.98 2.28 -9.35
N PHE A 34 -12.99 3.02 -9.88
CA PHE A 34 -11.58 2.72 -9.63
C PHE A 34 -11.25 2.67 -8.14
N ASN A 35 -11.67 3.67 -7.36
CA ASN A 35 -11.39 3.75 -5.93
C ASN A 35 -12.08 2.61 -5.16
N GLN A 36 -13.33 2.29 -5.50
CA GLN A 36 -14.06 1.18 -4.87
C GLN A 36 -13.39 -0.17 -5.15
N GLN A 37 -13.02 -0.43 -6.41
CA GLN A 37 -12.30 -1.64 -6.79
C GLN A 37 -10.94 -1.72 -6.08
N LEU A 38 -10.23 -0.59 -5.98
CA LEU A 38 -8.93 -0.52 -5.32
C LEU A 38 -9.04 -0.79 -3.82
N MET A 39 -10.00 -0.16 -3.12
CA MET A 39 -10.23 -0.38 -1.69
C MET A 39 -10.57 -1.85 -1.40
N ARG A 40 -11.43 -2.44 -2.23
CA ARG A 40 -11.77 -3.87 -2.10
C ARG A 40 -10.55 -4.76 -2.30
N TRP A 41 -9.80 -4.53 -3.37
CA TRP A 41 -8.58 -5.30 -3.65
C TRP A 41 -7.52 -5.12 -2.55
N GLN A 42 -7.41 -3.92 -1.99
CA GLN A 42 -6.49 -3.65 -0.89
C GLN A 42 -6.84 -4.52 0.32
N ALA A 43 -8.09 -4.48 0.77
CA ALA A 43 -8.56 -5.21 1.95
C ALA A 43 -8.55 -6.73 1.76
N GLU A 44 -8.96 -7.21 0.58
CA GLU A 44 -9.13 -8.65 0.34
C GLU A 44 -7.83 -9.34 -0.14
N ILE A 45 -6.89 -8.59 -0.73
CA ILE A 45 -5.69 -9.18 -1.37
C ILE A 45 -4.41 -8.55 -0.82
N ALA A 46 -4.24 -7.23 -0.96
CA ALA A 46 -2.95 -6.61 -0.67
C ALA A 46 -2.60 -6.64 0.83
N ASP A 47 -3.59 -6.48 1.71
CA ASP A 47 -3.45 -6.51 3.16
C ASP A 47 -3.26 -7.93 3.73
N LEU A 48 -3.82 -8.94 3.03
CA LEU A 48 -3.80 -10.32 3.47
C LEU A 48 -2.64 -11.15 2.88
N ARG A 49 -1.91 -10.63 1.89
CA ARG A 49 -0.77 -11.35 1.29
C ARG A 49 0.36 -11.54 2.29
N ILE A 50 1.15 -12.61 2.14
CA ILE A 50 2.43 -12.74 2.85
C ILE A 50 3.48 -11.86 2.15
N HIS A 51 4.04 -10.90 2.87
CA HIS A 51 5.02 -9.98 2.32
C HIS A 51 6.41 -10.64 2.23
N GLY A 52 7.07 -10.56 1.07
CA GLY A 52 8.30 -11.32 0.80
C GLY A 52 9.53 -10.96 1.64
N THR A 53 9.58 -9.76 2.24
CA THR A 53 10.71 -9.36 3.12
C THR A 53 10.44 -9.64 4.59
N THR A 54 9.19 -9.50 5.02
CA THR A 54 8.82 -9.56 6.45
C THR A 54 8.19 -10.90 6.80
N HIS A 55 7.81 -11.71 5.80
CA HIS A 55 7.12 -12.99 5.93
C HIS A 55 5.83 -12.92 6.77
N GLN A 56 5.24 -11.74 6.85
CA GLN A 56 4.01 -11.46 7.60
C GLN A 56 2.99 -10.81 6.68
N ARG A 57 1.71 -10.89 7.05
CA ARG A 57 0.67 -10.11 6.40
C ARG A 57 0.85 -8.62 6.74
N PRO A 58 0.77 -7.70 5.76
CA PRO A 58 0.84 -6.28 6.03
C PRO A 58 -0.12 -5.81 7.13
N ILE A 59 -1.35 -6.33 7.15
CA ILE A 59 -2.35 -5.95 8.17
C ILE A 59 -1.93 -6.33 9.59
N ASP A 60 -1.38 -7.53 9.78
CA ASP A 60 -0.94 -8.00 11.10
C ASP A 60 0.26 -7.18 11.59
N ARG A 61 1.20 -6.92 10.67
CA ARG A 61 2.41 -6.15 10.98
C ARG A 61 2.08 -4.70 11.28
N PHE A 62 1.15 -4.10 10.52
CA PHE A 62 0.68 -2.74 10.79
C PHE A 62 0.02 -2.64 12.17
N ALA A 63 -0.85 -3.60 12.53
CA ALA A 63 -1.48 -3.62 13.85
C ALA A 63 -0.47 -3.66 15.01
N GLN A 64 0.67 -4.34 14.83
CA GLN A 64 1.76 -4.37 15.81
C GLN A 64 2.54 -3.05 15.89
N GLU A 65 2.74 -2.38 14.75
CA GLU A 65 3.53 -1.15 14.66
C GLU A 65 2.70 0.11 14.96
N ALA A 66 1.37 0.07 14.78
CA ALA A 66 0.48 1.23 14.78
C ALA A 66 0.61 2.13 16.01
N ALA A 67 0.73 1.55 17.20
CA ALA A 67 0.88 2.30 18.46
C ALA A 67 2.21 3.07 18.56
N ALA A 68 3.22 2.70 17.76
CA ALA A 68 4.54 3.32 17.74
C ALA A 68 4.73 4.28 16.54
N LEU A 69 3.74 4.41 15.64
CA LEU A 69 3.83 5.30 14.49
C LEU A 69 3.58 6.74 14.92
N VAL A 70 4.49 7.63 14.54
CA VAL A 70 4.31 9.08 14.71
C VAL A 70 3.63 9.63 13.46
N PRO A 71 2.59 10.46 13.60
CA PRO A 71 1.94 11.12 12.46
C PRO A 71 2.97 11.90 11.65
N THR A 72 3.12 11.55 10.38
CA THR A 72 3.85 12.39 9.44
C THR A 72 2.94 13.56 9.06
N ALA A 73 3.44 14.79 9.18
CA ALA A 73 2.73 16.01 8.81
C ALA A 73 2.17 15.91 7.37
N GLY A 74 0.91 15.46 7.23
CA GLY A 74 0.22 15.33 5.96
C GLY A 74 -0.70 14.11 5.75
N GLN A 75 -0.71 13.07 6.59
CA GLN A 75 -1.65 11.94 6.40
C GLN A 75 -2.16 11.39 7.74
N ALA A 76 -3.49 11.27 7.86
CA ALA A 76 -4.16 10.73 9.05
C ALA A 76 -3.89 9.23 9.20
N SER A 77 -3.73 8.80 10.46
CA SER A 77 -3.61 7.39 10.89
C SER A 77 -4.89 6.60 10.66
#